data_AF-A0A8I1K843-F1
#
_entry.id   AF-A0A8I1K843-F1
#
_cell.length_a   1.000
_cell.length_b   1.000
_cell.length_c   1.000
_cell.angle_alpha   90.00
_cell.angle_beta   90.00
_cell.angle_gamma   90.00
#
_symmetry.space_group_name_H-M   'P 1'
#
loop_
_entity.id
_entity.type
_entity.pdbx_description
1 polymer ?
#
loop_
_entity_poly.entity_id
_entity_poly.type
_entity_poly.pdbx_seq_one_letter_code
_entity_poly.pdbx_strand_id
1 'polypeptide(L)'
;MNQQTNTFLATVSLRLRYRTPLIAMLGAHNFVGGERGVAFTLTNNDGVIILRNDPTPELDRVPAYALGKGHPGAIYLQPKDKP
;
A
#
# COMPACT_ATOMS: atom_id res chain seq x y z
N MET A 1 1.88 26.58 36.95
CA MET A 1 2.24 25.18 36.64
C MET A 1 1.76 24.93 35.22
N ASN A 2 2.62 25.07 34.23
CA ASN A 2 2.24 25.07 32.82
C ASN A 2 2.29 23.62 32.31
N GLN A 3 1.12 23.07 32.00
CA GLN A 3 1.00 21.75 31.37
C GLN A 3 1.40 21.90 29.90
N GLN A 4 2.64 21.52 29.57
CA GLN A 4 3.11 21.44 28.19
C GLN A 4 2.48 20.18 27.56
N THR A 5 1.41 20.33 26.78
CA THR A 5 0.87 19.22 25.97
C THR A 5 1.85 18.93 24.84
N ASN A 6 2.74 17.97 25.06
CA ASN A 6 3.65 17.48 24.03
C ASN A 6 2.88 16.57 23.07
N THR A 7 2.08 17.17 22.18
CA THR A 7 1.34 16.44 21.16
C THR A 7 2.33 15.96 20.11
N PHE A 8 2.82 14.73 20.23
CA PHE A 8 3.67 14.13 19.20
C PHE A 8 2.86 14.05 17.91
N LEU A 9 3.21 14.86 16.90
CA LEU A 9 2.59 14.80 15.59
C LEU A 9 3.07 13.51 14.91
N ALA A 10 2.33 12.42 15.10
CA ALA A 10 2.58 11.18 14.42
C ALA A 10 2.05 11.29 12.98
N THR A 11 2.95 11.19 12.01
CA THR A 11 2.60 10.97 10.60
C THR A 11 2.85 9.51 10.29
N VAL A 12 1.85 8.85 9.69
CA VAL A 12 1.98 7.46 9.24
C VAL A 12 1.65 7.40 7.77
N SER A 13 2.61 6.91 6.98
CA SER A 13 2.43 6.73 5.54
C SER A 13 2.56 5.24 5.18
N LEU A 14 1.65 4.75 4.35
CA LEU A 14 1.60 3.37 3.88
C LEU A 14 1.34 3.34 2.38
N ARG A 15 2.04 2.47 1.66
CA ARG A 15 1.73 2.16 0.26
C ARG A 15 1.26 0.73 0.11
N LEU A 16 0.10 0.56 -0.51
CA LEU A 16 -0.45 -0.75 -0.85
C LEU A 16 -0.32 -1.01 -2.34
N ARG A 17 0.29 -2.14 -2.68
CA ARG A 17 0.40 -2.67 -4.05
C ARG A 17 -0.36 -3.97 -4.11
N TYR A 18 -1.53 -3.94 -4.73
CA TYR A 18 -2.38 -5.12 -4.90
C TYR A 18 -3.00 -5.13 -6.29
N ARG A 19 -3.29 -6.34 -6.77
CA ARG A 19 -3.99 -6.57 -8.04
C ARG A 19 -5.36 -7.15 -7.73
N THR A 20 -6.36 -6.74 -8.49
CA THR A 20 -7.64 -7.44 -8.47
C THR A 20 -7.52 -8.72 -9.29
N PRO A 21 -8.38 -9.73 -9.05
CA PRO A 21 -8.54 -10.89 -9.91
C PRO A 21 -8.53 -10.57 -11.40
N LEU A 22 -9.31 -9.55 -11.80
CA LEU A 22 -9.44 -9.15 -13.19
C LEU A 22 -8.12 -8.59 -13.76
N ILE A 23 -7.40 -7.75 -13.01
CA ILE A 23 -6.09 -7.23 -13.43
C ILE A 23 -5.09 -8.39 -13.61
N ALA A 24 -5.10 -9.36 -12.71
CA ALA A 24 -4.24 -10.53 -12.79
C ALA A 24 -4.58 -11.42 -14.00
N MET A 25 -5.87 -11.68 -14.24
CA MET A 25 -6.35 -12.49 -15.37
C MET A 25 -6.03 -11.87 -16.73
N LEU A 26 -6.00 -10.53 -16.82
CA LEU A 26 -5.65 -9.81 -18.03
C LEU A 26 -4.12 -9.74 -18.27
N GLY A 27 -3.30 -10.34 -17.40
CA GLY A 27 -1.83 -10.30 -17.51
C GLY A 27 -1.25 -8.89 -17.32
N ALA A 28 -2.02 -7.96 -16.74
CA ALA A 28 -1.55 -6.62 -16.48
C ALA A 28 -0.55 -6.60 -15.32
N HIS A 29 0.53 -5.84 -15.50
CA HIS A 29 1.64 -5.79 -14.54
C HIS A 29 1.43 -4.68 -13.47
N ASN A 30 0.47 -3.79 -13.69
CA ASN A 30 0.20 -2.66 -12.81
C ASN A 30 -0.62 -3.07 -11.59
N PHE A 31 -0.62 -2.22 -10.57
CA PHE A 31 -1.45 -2.37 -9.38
C PHE A 31 -2.70 -1.50 -9.48
N VAL A 32 -3.64 -1.71 -8.57
CA VAL A 32 -4.68 -0.71 -8.32
C VAL A 32 -3.99 0.61 -7.97
N GLY A 33 -4.39 1.69 -8.66
CA GLY A 33 -3.76 2.99 -8.52
C GLY A 33 -2.49 3.18 -9.34
N GLY A 34 -2.12 2.26 -10.26
CA GLY A 34 -1.00 2.43 -11.18
C GLY A 34 0.24 1.61 -10.80
N GLU A 35 1.38 1.90 -11.43
CA GLU A 35 2.65 1.20 -11.19
C GLU A 35 3.13 1.34 -9.76
N ARG A 36 2.91 2.49 -9.14
CA ARG A 36 3.31 2.73 -7.74
C ARG A 36 2.31 2.17 -6.73
N GLY A 37 1.08 1.88 -7.13
CA GLY A 37 -0.02 1.48 -6.25
C GLY A 37 -0.75 2.67 -5.64
N VAL A 38 -1.39 2.45 -4.49
CA VAL A 38 -2.09 3.48 -3.73
C VAL A 38 -1.29 3.80 -2.46
N ALA A 39 -1.02 5.08 -2.21
CA ALA A 39 -0.43 5.54 -0.97
C ALA A 39 -1.46 6.25 -0.10
N PHE A 40 -1.38 6.00 1.20
CA PHE A 40 -2.17 6.62 2.25
C PHE A 40 -1.22 7.35 3.19
N THR A 41 -1.54 8.59 3.52
CA THR A 41 -0.86 9.32 4.60
C THR A 41 -1.90 9.79 5.60
N LEU A 42 -1.73 9.39 6.86
CA LEU A 42 -2.56 9.82 7.97
C LEU A 42 -1.78 10.88 8.77
N THR A 43 -2.40 12.05 8.92
CA THR A 43 -1.92 13.11 9.81
C THR A 43 -3.01 13.42 10.85
N ASN A 44 -2.61 13.92 12.02
CA ASN A 44 -3.54 14.29 13.08
C ASN A 44 -4.50 15.45 12.69
N ASN A 45 -4.14 16.25 11.67
CA ASN A 45 -4.86 17.46 11.31
C ASN A 45 -5.73 17.30 10.05
N ASP A 46 -5.26 16.50 9.08
CA ASP A 46 -5.85 16.46 7.73
C ASP A 46 -6.56 15.13 7.44
N GLY A 47 -6.54 14.19 8.40
CA GLY A 47 -7.09 12.85 8.21
C GLY A 47 -6.28 12.04 7.22
N VAL A 48 -6.95 11.29 6.34
CA VAL A 48 -6.31 10.39 5.37
C VAL A 48 -6.23 11.05 3.99
N ILE A 49 -5.02 11.27 3.51
CA ILE A 49 -4.74 11.68 2.13
C ILE A 49 -4.45 10.42 1.31
N ILE A 50 -5.08 10.31 0.14
CA ILE A 50 -4.94 9.18 -0.79
C ILE A 50 -4.29 9.66 -2.09
N LEU A 51 -3.19 9.02 -2.47
CA LEU A 51 -2.46 9.30 -3.71
C LEU A 51 -2.44 8.05 -4.61
N ARG A 52 -2.60 8.25 -5.92
CA ARG A 52 -2.69 7.17 -6.91
C ARG A 52 -1.63 7.39 -7.97
N ASN A 53 -0.65 6.50 -7.99
CA ASN A 53 0.52 6.59 -8.87
C ASN A 53 1.40 7.82 -8.67
N ASP A 54 1.05 8.75 -7.77
CA ASP A 54 1.86 9.91 -7.49
C ASP A 54 3.20 9.52 -6.85
N PRO A 55 4.28 10.28 -7.11
CA PRO A 55 5.52 10.16 -6.37
C PRO A 55 5.30 10.40 -4.88
N THR A 56 5.90 9.56 -4.04
CA THR A 56 5.90 9.73 -2.58
C THR A 56 7.32 9.46 -2.10
N PRO A 57 8.19 10.48 -2.03
CA PRO A 57 9.64 10.31 -1.96
C PRO A 57 10.13 9.38 -0.83
N GLU A 58 9.48 9.42 0.33
CA GLU A 58 9.83 8.55 1.46
C GLU A 58 9.45 7.08 1.16
N LEU A 59 8.19 6.83 0.79
CA LEU A 59 7.71 5.49 0.45
C LEU A 59 8.26 4.93 -0.88
N ASP A 60 8.88 5.76 -1.70
CA ASP A 60 9.59 5.35 -2.92
C ASP A 60 10.94 4.70 -2.60
N ARG A 61 11.52 5.00 -1.42
CA ARG A 61 12.85 4.54 -0.99
C ARG A 61 12.80 3.32 -0.07
N VAL A 62 11.63 3.02 0.52
CA VAL A 62 11.49 1.90 1.46
C VAL A 62 11.34 0.56 0.75
N PRO A 63 11.83 -0.55 1.34
CA PRO A 63 11.59 -1.89 0.82
C PRO A 63 10.10 -2.22 0.76
N ALA A 64 9.69 -2.95 -0.27
CA ALA A 64 8.35 -3.53 -0.34
C ALA A 64 8.32 -4.89 0.38
N TYR A 65 7.37 -5.07 1.30
CA TYR A 65 7.16 -6.32 1.99
C TYR A 65 5.96 -7.04 1.40
N ALA A 66 6.18 -8.23 0.83
CA ALA A 66 5.10 -9.05 0.29
C ALA A 66 4.19 -9.53 1.43
N LEU A 67 2.90 -9.16 1.35
CA LEU A 67 1.91 -9.64 2.29
C LEU A 67 1.74 -11.15 2.12
N GLY A 68 1.82 -11.89 3.23
CA GLY A 68 1.68 -13.35 3.24
C GLY A 68 2.87 -14.13 2.67
N LYS A 69 4.07 -13.55 2.65
CA LYS A 69 5.31 -14.30 2.39
C LYS A 69 5.42 -15.49 3.36
N GLY A 70 5.46 -16.71 2.83
CA GLY A 70 5.50 -17.94 3.62
C GLY A 70 4.14 -18.50 4.02
N HIS A 71 3.02 -17.91 3.57
CA HIS A 71 1.67 -18.39 3.85
C HIS A 71 0.95 -18.84 2.56
N PRO A 72 0.56 -20.13 2.45
CA PRO A 72 -0.28 -20.62 1.36
C PRO A 72 -1.63 -19.86 1.34
N GLY A 73 -2.06 -19.37 0.18
CA GLY A 73 -3.33 -18.65 0.00
C GLY A 73 -3.25 -17.12 -0.03
N ALA A 74 -2.08 -16.52 0.26
CA ALA A 74 -1.87 -15.08 0.10
C ALA A 74 -1.79 -14.63 -1.38
N ILE A 75 -1.57 -15.58 -2.29
CA ILE A 75 -1.71 -15.39 -3.73
C ILE A 75 -3.09 -15.93 -4.09
N TYR A 76 -4.11 -15.09 -3.96
CA TYR A 76 -5.44 -15.44 -4.47
C TYR A 76 -5.32 -15.59 -5.99
N LEU A 77 -5.69 -16.77 -6.49
CA LEU A 77 -5.66 -17.20 -7.89
C LEU A 77 -4.29 -17.68 -8.37
N GLN A 78 -3.83 -18.82 -7.85
CA GLN A 78 -3.10 -19.70 -8.74
C GLN A 78 -4.12 -20.30 -9.73
N PRO A 79 -3.90 -20.21 -11.06
CA PRO A 79 -4.67 -21.00 -12.00
C PRO A 79 -4.65 -22.43 -11.50
N LYS A 80 -5.83 -23.07 -11.37
CA LYS A 80 -5.89 -24.51 -11.17
C LYS A 80 -4.99 -25.13 -12.24
N ASP A 81 -4.02 -25.94 -11.83
CA ASP A 81 -3.06 -26.55 -12.74
C ASP A 81 -3.78 -27.01 -14.02
N LYS A 82 -3.28 -26.57 -15.17
CA LYS A 82 -3.75 -27.06 -16.47
C LYS A 82 -3.41 -28.56 -16.55
N PRO A 83 -4.26 -29.33 -17.25
CA PRO A 83 -4.68 -30.69 -16.91
C PRO A 83 -3.57 -31.73 -16.73
#